data_AF-A0A9W9Z7V5-F1
#
_entry.id   AF-A0A9W9Z7V5-F1
#
_cell.length_a   1.000
_cell.length_b   1.000
_cell.length_c   1.000
_cell.angle_alpha   90.00
_cell.angle_beta   90.00
_cell.angle_gamma   90.00
#
_symmetry.space_group_name_H-M   'P 1'
#
loop_
_entity.id
_entity.type
_entity.pdbx_description
1 polymer ?
#
loop_
_entity_poly.entity_id
_entity_poly.type
_entity_poly.pdbx_seq_one_letter_code
_entity_poly.pdbx_strand_id
1 'polypeptide(L)'
;MKRINLISDLRARVKKACDCGFLHWHRVVFPIYLDDLYESATDVHRIHYMISALGDCVPILQQVRHEPSPQVMLDMFEKEIGDTVHEHLLHPLCRDIETDLRLHIHQHLQLDDRNPFKVGMRDLSQFLKIRPIRFFHQFVNIKQHVTHYLDTIFYNLTTVALHDWRTYGEMRNQASQKYGLEMTEAHLPSQTLEQGLDVLEIMRNIHVFVSRYLYNLNNQIFVELASNNKHLNTINIRHIANSIRTHGSGIMNTTVNFTYQFLRKKFFIFPSFCTTSTSRQDLSRTFVSSKKTKEQSDQKYPFERAEKFNKGIRNLD
;
A
#
# COMPACT_ATOMS: atom_id res chain seq x y z
N MET A 1 59.72 8.53 -42.10
CA MET A 1 60.02 7.83 -40.83
C MET A 1 59.44 8.53 -39.60
N LYS A 2 59.89 9.73 -39.18
CA LYS A 2 59.40 10.38 -37.93
C LYS A 2 57.87 10.61 -37.85
N ARG A 3 57.21 11.01 -38.94
CA ARG A 3 55.75 11.22 -38.98
C ARG A 3 54.95 9.92 -38.87
N ILE A 4 55.48 8.81 -39.40
CA ILE A 4 54.82 7.50 -39.35
C ILE A 4 54.90 6.92 -37.93
N ASN A 5 56.03 7.08 -37.25
CA ASN A 5 56.16 6.70 -35.83
C ASN A 5 55.24 7.54 -34.94
N LEU A 6 55.06 8.83 -35.25
CA LEU A 6 54.15 9.70 -34.50
C LEU A 6 52.68 9.27 -34.67
N ILE A 7 52.29 8.81 -35.86
CA ILE A 7 50.96 8.25 -36.13
C ILE A 7 50.80 6.89 -35.44
N SER A 8 51.84 6.05 -35.45
CA SER A 8 51.85 4.74 -34.77
C SER A 8 51.69 4.88 -33.24
N ASP A 9 52.30 5.90 -32.65
CA ASP A 9 52.24 6.17 -31.20
C ASP A 9 51.10 7.10 -30.79
N LEU A 10 50.27 7.57 -31.73
CA LEU A 10 49.24 8.57 -31.46
C LEU A 10 48.32 8.13 -30.32
N ARG A 11 47.86 6.87 -30.35
CA ARG A 11 46.98 6.31 -29.31
C ARG A 11 47.65 6.26 -27.94
N ALA A 12 48.93 5.90 -27.88
CA ALA A 12 49.68 5.84 -26.62
C ALA A 12 49.91 7.25 -26.05
N ARG A 13 50.20 8.22 -26.92
CA ARG A 13 50.39 9.63 -26.55
C ARG A 13 49.09 10.27 -26.07
N VAL A 14 47.98 10.04 -26.77
CA VAL A 14 46.65 10.50 -26.35
C VAL A 14 46.27 9.87 -25.02
N LYS A 15 46.46 8.54 -24.86
CA LYS A 15 46.19 7.86 -23.59
C LYS A 15 47.01 8.44 -22.43
N LYS A 16 48.30 8.72 -22.65
CA LYS A 16 49.16 9.33 -21.63
C LYS A 16 48.79 10.79 -21.32
N ALA A 17 48.31 11.55 -22.31
CA ALA A 17 47.90 12.94 -22.12
C ALA A 17 46.52 13.07 -21.45
N CYS A 18 45.65 12.07 -21.60
CA CYS A 18 44.30 12.04 -21.03
C CYS A 18 44.18 11.18 -19.75
N ASP A 19 45.30 10.68 -19.21
CA ASP A 19 45.30 9.80 -18.04
C ASP A 19 44.82 10.55 -16.79
N CYS A 20 43.64 10.17 -16.31
CA CYS A 20 43.00 10.74 -15.13
C CYS A 20 43.29 9.97 -13.84
N GLY A 21 44.31 9.11 -13.80
CA GLY A 21 44.68 8.33 -12.61
C GLY A 21 44.97 9.13 -11.33
N PHE A 22 45.24 10.44 -11.44
CA PHE A 22 45.41 11.33 -10.27
C PHE A 22 44.12 11.44 -9.42
N LEU A 23 42.94 11.20 -10.00
CA LEU A 23 41.66 11.25 -9.29
C LEU A 23 41.60 10.26 -8.13
N HIS A 24 42.37 9.17 -8.19
CA HIS A 24 42.46 8.20 -7.09
C HIS A 24 42.94 8.83 -5.77
N TRP A 25 43.84 9.81 -5.84
CA TRP A 25 44.39 10.51 -4.67
C TRP A 25 43.49 11.65 -4.20
N HIS A 26 42.59 12.12 -5.07
CA HIS A 26 41.67 13.21 -4.81
C HIS A 26 40.22 12.72 -4.72
N ARG A 27 39.99 11.66 -3.93
CA ARG A 27 38.66 11.04 -3.78
C ARG A 27 37.58 12.00 -3.30
N VAL A 28 37.96 13.03 -2.56
CA VAL A 28 37.08 14.08 -2.04
C VAL A 28 36.41 14.90 -3.15
N VAL A 29 37.01 14.98 -4.34
CA VAL A 29 36.47 15.77 -5.47
C VAL A 29 35.21 15.14 -6.05
N PHE A 30 35.08 13.81 -5.98
CA PHE A 30 33.99 13.10 -6.63
C PHE A 30 32.62 13.34 -5.97
N PRO A 31 32.46 13.24 -4.62
CA PRO A 31 31.23 13.64 -3.94
C PRO A 31 30.83 15.09 -4.22
N ILE A 32 31.79 16.03 -4.14
CA ILE A 32 31.54 17.47 -4.36
C ILE A 32 31.05 17.72 -5.79
N TYR A 33 31.63 17.02 -6.78
CA TYR A 33 31.16 17.10 -8.16
C TYR A 33 29.72 16.58 -8.32
N LEU A 34 29.36 15.50 -7.62
CA LEU A 34 27.99 14.98 -7.66
C LEU A 34 26.99 15.94 -7.01
N ASP A 35 27.37 16.58 -5.89
CA ASP A 35 26.55 17.60 -5.24
C ASP A 35 26.32 18.81 -6.15
N ASP A 36 27.39 19.33 -6.77
CA ASP A 36 27.31 20.44 -7.73
C ASP A 36 26.50 20.06 -8.98
N LEU A 37 26.65 18.83 -9.47
CA LEU A 37 25.85 18.30 -10.58
C LEU A 37 24.37 18.23 -10.20
N TYR A 38 24.07 17.81 -8.97
CA TYR A 38 22.70 17.73 -8.45
C TYR A 38 22.07 19.11 -8.27
N GLU A 39 22.83 20.08 -7.75
CA GLU A 39 22.37 21.45 -7.53
C GLU A 39 22.18 22.24 -8.83
N SER A 40 23.14 22.15 -9.75
CA SER A 40 23.11 22.89 -11.01
C SER A 40 22.10 22.30 -12.01
N ALA A 41 21.88 20.98 -11.98
CA ALA A 41 21.00 20.24 -12.90
C ALA A 41 21.21 20.59 -14.39
N THR A 42 22.42 21.06 -14.76
CA THR A 42 22.79 21.40 -16.15
C THR A 42 23.77 20.37 -16.68
N ASP A 43 23.58 19.95 -17.94
CA ASP A 43 24.44 18.99 -18.63
C ASP A 43 24.71 17.68 -17.86
N VAL A 44 23.65 17.03 -17.38
CA VAL A 44 23.76 15.82 -16.55
C VAL A 44 24.48 14.65 -17.24
N HIS A 45 24.56 14.66 -18.58
CA HIS A 45 25.36 13.70 -19.35
C HIS A 45 26.86 13.74 -19.03
N ARG A 46 27.38 14.82 -18.43
CA ARG A 46 28.80 14.93 -18.04
C ARG A 46 29.22 13.88 -17.01
N ILE A 47 28.27 13.33 -16.26
CA ILE A 47 28.54 12.23 -15.33
C ILE A 47 29.21 11.03 -16.01
N HIS A 48 28.90 10.78 -17.29
CA HIS A 48 29.54 9.71 -18.05
C HIS A 48 31.04 9.94 -18.24
N TYR A 49 31.46 11.19 -18.45
CA TYR A 49 32.88 11.54 -18.61
C TYR A 49 33.61 11.44 -17.29
N MET A 50 33.01 11.92 -16.20
CA MET A 50 33.61 11.80 -14.86
C MET A 50 33.80 10.33 -14.46
N ILE A 51 32.79 9.49 -14.68
CA ILE A 51 32.86 8.06 -14.37
C ILE A 51 33.86 7.34 -15.30
N SER A 52 33.96 7.76 -16.56
CA SER A 52 35.01 7.25 -17.46
C SER A 52 36.41 7.62 -16.98
N ALA A 53 36.60 8.84 -16.45
CA ALA A 53 37.87 9.30 -15.90
C ALA A 53 38.27 8.53 -14.63
N LEU A 54 37.31 8.15 -13.78
CA LEU A 54 37.55 7.23 -12.66
C LEU A 54 37.98 5.83 -13.13
N GLY A 55 37.61 5.43 -14.34
CA GLY A 55 38.07 4.20 -14.98
C GLY A 55 39.59 4.17 -15.22
N ASP A 56 40.22 5.33 -15.39
CA ASP A 56 41.68 5.43 -15.58
C ASP A 56 42.46 5.14 -14.29
N CYS A 57 41.80 5.04 -13.14
CA CYS A 57 42.43 4.62 -11.88
C CYS A 57 42.68 3.10 -11.82
N VAL A 58 42.02 2.28 -12.66
CA VAL A 58 42.12 0.81 -12.64
C VAL A 58 43.54 0.30 -12.84
N PRO A 59 44.35 0.80 -13.80
CA PRO A 59 45.72 0.34 -13.99
C PRO A 59 46.62 0.63 -12.79
N ILE A 60 46.37 1.70 -12.03
CA ILE A 60 47.10 2.04 -10.80
C ILE A 60 46.73 1.05 -9.70
N LEU A 61 45.43 0.74 -9.56
CA LEU A 61 44.92 -0.25 -8.60
C LEU A 61 45.42 -1.67 -8.91
N GLN A 62 45.64 -2.01 -10.18
CA GLN A 62 46.20 -3.31 -10.58
C GLN A 62 47.69 -3.48 -10.27
N GLN A 63 48.43 -2.38 -10.05
CA GLN A 63 49.87 -2.41 -9.74
C GLN A 63 50.16 -2.55 -8.25
N VAL A 64 49.12 -2.52 -7.43
CA VAL A 64 49.19 -2.69 -5.98
C VAL A 64 49.70 -4.08 -5.61
N ARG A 65 50.73 -4.12 -4.76
CA ARG A 65 51.33 -5.36 -4.21
C ARG A 65 51.07 -5.58 -2.71
N HIS A 66 50.34 -4.66 -2.06
CA HIS A 66 50.10 -4.72 -0.62
C HIS A 66 48.94 -5.65 -0.22
N GLU A 67 48.06 -5.99 -1.16
CA GLU A 67 46.97 -6.98 -0.98
C GLU A 67 47.29 -8.31 -1.69
N PRO A 68 46.74 -9.45 -1.23
CA PRO A 68 47.02 -10.77 -1.78
C PRO A 68 46.46 -10.97 -3.19
N SER A 69 45.48 -10.16 -3.60
CA SER A 69 44.96 -10.10 -4.96
C SER A 69 44.61 -8.66 -5.34
N PRO A 70 45.03 -8.17 -6.52
CA PRO A 70 44.61 -6.87 -7.04
C PRO A 70 43.10 -6.70 -7.21
N GLN A 71 42.33 -7.81 -7.23
CA GLN A 71 40.87 -7.76 -7.33
C GLN A 71 40.22 -7.18 -6.07
N VAL A 72 40.78 -7.42 -4.89
CA VAL A 72 40.20 -6.92 -3.62
C VAL A 72 40.17 -5.38 -3.61
N MET A 73 41.24 -4.75 -4.07
CA MET A 73 41.32 -3.29 -4.17
C MET A 73 40.39 -2.70 -5.22
N LEU A 74 40.16 -3.43 -6.32
CA LEU A 74 39.20 -3.03 -7.35
C LEU A 74 37.77 -3.11 -6.81
N ASP A 75 37.42 -4.19 -6.11
CA ASP A 75 36.09 -4.38 -5.54
C ASP A 75 35.80 -3.34 -4.44
N MET A 76 36.79 -3.00 -3.61
CA MET A 76 36.67 -1.94 -2.62
C MET A 76 36.44 -0.56 -3.26
N PHE A 77 37.20 -0.25 -4.32
CA PHE A 77 37.04 1.01 -5.05
C PHE A 77 35.72 1.09 -5.80
N GLU A 78 35.28 -0.03 -6.39
CA GLU A 78 33.97 -0.17 -7.04
C GLU A 78 32.85 0.10 -6.03
N LYS A 79 32.94 -0.51 -4.84
CA LYS A 79 31.97 -0.31 -3.77
C LYS A 79 31.95 1.13 -3.27
N GLU A 80 33.11 1.73 -3.01
CA GLU A 80 33.22 3.11 -2.49
C GLU A 80 32.60 4.15 -3.44
N ILE A 81 32.90 4.07 -4.74
CA ILE A 81 32.30 4.96 -5.72
C ILE A 81 30.80 4.66 -5.86
N GLY A 82 30.40 3.38 -5.84
CA GLY A 82 29.00 2.98 -5.87
C GLY A 82 28.19 3.57 -4.71
N ASP A 83 28.72 3.47 -3.50
CA ASP A 83 28.13 4.04 -2.27
C ASP A 83 28.06 5.58 -2.38
N THR A 84 29.12 6.22 -2.89
CA THR A 84 29.14 7.69 -3.11
C THR A 84 28.07 8.14 -4.10
N VAL A 85 27.91 7.45 -5.23
CA VAL A 85 26.85 7.72 -6.22
C VAL A 85 25.47 7.48 -5.60
N HIS A 86 25.33 6.45 -4.78
CA HIS A 86 24.06 6.17 -4.11
C HIS A 86 23.68 7.29 -3.14
N GLU A 87 24.60 7.71 -2.27
CA GLU A 87 24.36 8.72 -1.23
C GLU A 87 24.16 10.13 -1.78
N HIS A 88 24.96 10.57 -2.75
CA HIS A 88 24.98 11.96 -3.20
C HIS A 88 24.08 12.21 -4.43
N LEU A 89 23.73 11.16 -5.19
CA LEU A 89 22.91 11.31 -6.40
C LEU A 89 21.59 10.53 -6.33
N LEU A 90 21.63 9.21 -6.12
CA LEU A 90 20.42 8.38 -6.25
C LEU A 90 19.44 8.61 -5.10
N HIS A 91 19.92 8.63 -3.86
CA HIS A 91 19.07 8.78 -2.69
C HIS A 91 18.38 10.17 -2.62
N PRO A 92 19.08 11.30 -2.86
CA PRO A 92 18.45 12.61 -2.95
C PRO A 92 17.43 12.68 -4.08
N LEU A 93 17.75 12.14 -5.27
CA LEU A 93 16.85 12.13 -6.41
C LEU A 93 15.55 11.36 -6.11
N CYS A 94 15.67 10.16 -5.53
CA CYS A 94 14.53 9.35 -5.13
C CYS A 94 13.62 10.09 -4.13
N ARG A 95 14.21 10.70 -3.11
CA ARG A 95 13.48 11.44 -2.06
C ARG A 95 12.79 12.68 -2.61
N ASP A 96 13.45 13.43 -3.47
CA ASP A 96 12.89 14.67 -4.03
C ASP A 96 11.76 14.37 -5.01
N ILE A 97 11.88 13.32 -5.84
CA ILE A 97 10.79 12.86 -6.72
C ILE A 97 9.59 12.39 -5.89
N GLU A 98 9.83 11.58 -4.86
CA GLU A 98 8.76 11.11 -3.97
C GLU A 98 8.05 12.28 -3.27
N THR A 99 8.82 13.26 -2.77
CA THR A 99 8.28 14.45 -2.10
C THR A 99 7.49 15.32 -3.06
N ASP A 100 7.98 15.53 -4.28
CA ASP A 100 7.28 16.27 -5.34
C ASP A 100 5.95 15.60 -5.71
N LEU A 101 5.94 14.28 -5.89
CA LEU A 101 4.71 13.52 -6.14
C LEU A 101 3.72 13.63 -4.98
N ARG A 102 4.20 13.53 -3.72
CA ARG A 102 3.34 13.69 -2.54
C ARG A 102 2.74 15.09 -2.48
N LEU A 103 3.57 16.12 -2.66
CA LEU A 103 3.12 17.50 -2.63
C LEU A 103 2.06 17.75 -3.70
N HIS A 104 2.25 17.23 -4.91
CA HIS A 104 1.30 17.40 -6.01
C HIS A 104 -0.08 16.82 -5.69
N ILE A 105 -0.15 15.60 -5.14
CA ILE A 105 -1.42 15.01 -4.69
C ILE A 105 -2.08 15.86 -3.62
N HIS A 106 -1.31 16.34 -2.64
CA HIS A 106 -1.83 17.10 -1.50
C HIS A 106 -1.97 18.61 -1.80
N GLN A 107 -1.86 19.05 -3.06
CA GLN A 107 -2.09 20.46 -3.42
C GLN A 107 -3.49 20.95 -3.04
N HIS A 108 -4.48 20.06 -3.07
CA HIS A 108 -5.86 20.37 -2.66
C HIS A 108 -6.00 20.66 -1.16
N LEU A 109 -5.01 20.32 -0.33
CA LEU A 109 -5.00 20.53 1.12
C LEU A 109 -4.47 21.91 1.56
N GLN A 110 -4.20 22.84 0.63
CA GLN A 110 -3.68 24.19 0.93
C GLN A 110 -2.45 24.16 1.85
N LEU A 111 -1.40 23.43 1.43
CA LEU A 111 -0.09 23.57 2.06
C LEU A 111 0.54 24.91 1.65
N ASP A 112 1.25 25.54 2.60
CA ASP A 112 1.88 26.87 2.48
C ASP A 112 2.43 27.17 1.08
N ASP A 113 2.14 28.39 0.58
CA ASP A 113 2.58 28.94 -0.70
C ASP A 113 4.11 28.82 -0.86
N ARG A 114 4.57 27.69 -1.39
CA ARG A 114 5.95 27.53 -1.85
C ARG A 114 6.07 28.29 -3.15
N ASN A 115 6.44 29.56 -2.99
CA ASN A 115 6.67 30.47 -4.09
C ASN A 115 7.74 29.88 -5.04
N PRO A 116 7.43 29.57 -6.31
CA PRO A 116 8.33 28.90 -7.26
C PRO A 116 9.62 29.70 -7.57
N PHE A 117 9.65 30.97 -7.20
CA PHE A 117 10.84 31.84 -7.29
C PHE A 117 11.80 31.73 -6.11
N LYS A 118 11.37 31.15 -4.97
CA LYS A 118 12.21 30.93 -3.77
C LYS A 118 12.74 29.49 -3.70
N VAL A 119 11.95 28.52 -4.16
CA VAL A 119 12.30 27.11 -4.22
C VAL A 119 12.48 26.80 -5.70
N GLY A 120 13.67 27.04 -6.24
CA GLY A 120 13.94 26.86 -7.67
C GLY A 120 13.37 25.53 -8.17
N MET A 121 12.55 25.57 -9.21
CA MET A 121 12.02 24.36 -9.83
C MET A 121 13.17 23.62 -10.49
N ARG A 122 13.69 22.59 -9.82
CA ARG A 122 14.72 21.70 -10.37
C ARG A 122 14.05 20.78 -11.39
N ASP A 123 14.55 20.77 -12.62
CA ASP A 123 14.06 19.84 -13.64
C ASP A 123 14.70 18.45 -13.45
N LEU A 124 14.18 17.71 -12.46
CA LEU A 124 14.63 16.34 -12.14
C LEU A 124 14.46 15.38 -13.32
N SER A 125 13.62 15.73 -14.29
CA SER A 125 13.37 14.96 -15.51
C SER A 125 14.64 14.73 -16.34
N GLN A 126 15.64 15.61 -16.24
CA GLN A 126 16.89 15.46 -16.98
C GLN A 126 17.71 14.26 -16.49
N PHE A 127 17.72 14.00 -15.18
CA PHE A 127 18.40 12.85 -14.59
C PHE A 127 17.82 11.51 -15.05
N LEU A 128 16.51 11.48 -15.31
CA LEU A 128 15.80 10.28 -15.74
C LEU A 128 15.94 9.98 -17.24
N LYS A 129 16.40 10.96 -18.03
CA LYS A 129 16.67 10.83 -19.48
C LYS A 129 18.10 10.37 -19.79
N ILE A 130 18.95 10.25 -18.77
CA ILE A 130 20.34 9.81 -18.95
C ILE A 130 20.36 8.34 -19.38
N ARG A 131 21.29 8.02 -20.27
CA ARG A 131 21.56 6.64 -20.66
C ARG A 131 22.15 5.86 -19.49
N PRO A 132 22.03 4.52 -19.46
CA PRO A 132 22.67 3.72 -18.42
C PRO A 132 24.15 4.07 -18.30
N ILE A 133 24.57 4.41 -17.08
CA ILE A 133 25.94 4.75 -16.77
C ILE A 133 26.70 3.43 -16.65
N ARG A 134 27.70 3.25 -17.50
CA ARG A 134 28.61 2.11 -17.37
C ARG A 134 29.59 2.40 -16.23
N PHE A 135 29.54 1.58 -15.20
CA PHE A 135 30.42 1.65 -14.04
C PHE A 135 31.15 0.31 -13.92
N PHE A 136 32.40 0.26 -14.39
CA PHE A 136 33.20 -0.98 -14.50
C PHE A 136 32.43 -2.13 -15.19
N HIS A 137 32.03 -3.14 -14.41
CA HIS A 137 31.30 -4.32 -14.85
C HIS A 137 29.78 -4.17 -14.72
N GLN A 138 29.31 -3.10 -14.09
CA GLN A 138 27.90 -2.84 -13.80
C GLN A 138 27.33 -1.72 -14.68
N PHE A 139 26.02 -1.76 -14.90
CA PHE A 139 25.29 -0.70 -15.57
C PHE A 139 24.28 -0.10 -14.58
N VAL A 140 24.48 1.16 -14.25
CA VAL A 140 23.58 1.90 -13.36
C VAL A 140 22.58 2.64 -14.22
N ASN A 141 21.34 2.15 -14.26
CA ASN A 141 20.23 2.82 -14.89
C ASN A 141 19.44 3.62 -13.83
N ILE A 142 19.64 4.94 -13.84
CA ILE A 142 19.00 5.86 -12.88
C ILE A 142 17.48 5.76 -12.97
N LYS A 143 16.91 5.72 -14.18
CA LYS A 143 15.46 5.62 -14.38
C LYS A 143 14.89 4.38 -13.72
N GLN A 144 15.52 3.23 -13.96
CA GLN A 144 15.07 1.94 -13.41
C GLN A 144 15.23 1.88 -11.89
N HIS A 145 16.31 2.45 -11.35
CA HIS A 145 16.53 2.51 -9.90
C HIS A 145 15.44 3.34 -9.21
N VAL A 146 15.10 4.51 -9.76
CA VAL A 146 14.03 5.36 -9.25
C VAL A 146 12.66 4.66 -9.36
N THR A 147 12.36 4.02 -10.49
CA THR A 147 11.12 3.23 -10.65
C THR A 147 11.02 2.15 -9.57
N HIS A 148 12.08 1.38 -9.36
CA HIS A 148 12.09 0.29 -8.37
C HIS A 148 11.90 0.81 -6.94
N TYR A 149 12.55 1.92 -6.61
CA TYR A 149 12.38 2.58 -5.31
C TYR A 149 10.93 3.01 -5.07
N LEU A 150 10.32 3.71 -6.04
CA LEU A 150 8.93 4.16 -5.93
C LEU A 150 7.95 3.00 -5.87
N ASP A 151 8.13 1.96 -6.68
CA ASP A 151 7.27 0.76 -6.65
C ASP A 151 7.34 0.07 -5.28
N THR A 152 8.53 -0.08 -4.72
CA THR A 152 8.72 -0.71 -3.39
C THR A 152 8.06 0.12 -2.29
N ILE A 153 8.24 1.45 -2.31
CA ILE A 153 7.62 2.35 -1.33
C ILE A 153 6.11 2.35 -1.47
N PHE A 154 5.58 2.52 -2.68
CA PHE A 154 4.14 2.54 -2.89
C PHE A 154 3.52 1.21 -2.48
N TYR A 155 4.14 0.09 -2.82
CA TYR A 155 3.67 -1.22 -2.36
C TYR A 155 3.66 -1.32 -0.83
N ASN A 156 4.78 -1.02 -0.16
CA ASN A 156 4.88 -1.09 1.30
C ASN A 156 3.93 -0.13 2.02
N LEU A 157 3.71 1.06 1.49
CA LEU A 157 2.77 2.01 2.08
C LEU A 157 1.32 1.57 1.86
N THR A 158 1.00 1.00 0.69
CA THR A 158 -0.33 0.44 0.44
C THR A 158 -0.63 -0.79 1.30
N THR A 159 0.37 -1.61 1.65
CA THR A 159 0.16 -2.75 2.57
C THR A 159 -0.11 -2.29 4.00
N VAL A 160 0.50 -1.18 4.45
CA VAL A 160 0.23 -0.58 5.77
C VAL A 160 -1.14 0.10 5.80
N ALA A 161 -1.48 0.86 4.75
CA ALA A 161 -2.72 1.62 4.64
C ALA A 161 -3.47 1.30 3.34
N LEU A 162 -4.24 0.20 3.37
CA LEU A 162 -5.00 -0.26 2.19
C LEU A 162 -6.04 0.75 1.68
N HIS A 163 -6.50 1.68 2.52
CA HIS A 163 -7.50 2.69 2.12
C HIS A 163 -6.90 3.78 1.22
N ASP A 164 -5.60 4.05 1.32
CA ASP A 164 -4.88 5.06 0.53
C ASP A 164 -4.44 4.55 -0.84
N TRP A 165 -4.85 3.34 -1.24
CA TRP A 165 -4.50 2.73 -2.53
C TRP A 165 -4.80 3.64 -3.73
N ARG A 166 -5.88 4.43 -3.65
CA ARG A 166 -6.29 5.36 -4.71
C ARG A 166 -5.29 6.52 -4.82
N THR A 167 -4.88 7.07 -3.70
CA THR A 167 -3.89 8.15 -3.60
C THR A 167 -2.58 7.69 -4.23
N TYR A 168 -2.09 6.51 -3.87
CA TYR A 168 -0.87 5.95 -4.47
C TYR A 168 -1.04 5.62 -5.96
N GLY A 169 -2.24 5.23 -6.40
CA GLY A 169 -2.57 5.06 -7.81
C GLY A 169 -2.50 6.36 -8.62
N GLU A 170 -3.03 7.46 -8.07
CA GLU A 170 -2.92 8.80 -8.67
C GLU A 170 -1.45 9.26 -8.74
N MET A 171 -0.68 8.93 -7.72
CA MET A 171 0.77 9.19 -7.61
C MET A 171 1.55 8.47 -8.71
N ARG A 172 1.15 7.22 -9.01
CA ARG A 172 1.74 6.45 -10.10
C ARG A 172 1.46 7.08 -11.46
N ASN A 173 0.22 7.49 -11.69
CA ASN A 173 -0.17 8.16 -12.92
C ASN A 173 0.60 9.47 -13.13
N GLN A 174 0.80 10.24 -12.05
CA GLN A 174 1.58 11.48 -12.11
C GLN A 174 3.05 11.25 -12.42
N ALA A 175 3.68 10.23 -11.82
CA ALA A 175 5.07 9.94 -12.15
C ALA A 175 5.24 9.44 -13.60
N SER A 176 4.24 8.72 -14.13
CA SER A 176 4.22 8.36 -15.54
C SER A 176 4.12 9.59 -16.45
N GLN A 177 3.22 10.53 -16.14
CA GLN A 177 3.01 11.73 -16.95
C GLN A 177 4.16 12.75 -16.87
N LYS A 178 4.67 13.01 -15.66
CA LYS A 178 5.68 14.05 -15.40
C LYS A 178 7.10 13.57 -15.72
N TYR A 179 7.41 12.33 -15.37
CA TYR A 179 8.76 11.78 -15.41
C TYR A 179 8.95 10.66 -16.43
N GLY A 180 7.87 10.18 -17.07
CA GLY A 180 7.94 9.08 -18.03
C GLY A 180 8.30 7.74 -17.37
N LEU A 181 8.02 7.59 -16.07
CA LEU A 181 8.29 6.37 -15.30
C LEU A 181 7.16 5.36 -15.53
N GLU A 182 7.49 4.22 -16.14
CA GLU A 182 6.58 3.08 -16.25
C GLU A 182 6.68 2.26 -14.97
N MET A 183 5.67 2.36 -14.12
CA MET A 183 5.56 1.63 -12.86
C MET A 183 4.63 0.45 -13.01
N THR A 184 4.85 -0.57 -12.20
CA THR A 184 3.99 -1.76 -12.17
C THR A 184 2.62 -1.41 -11.56
N GLU A 185 1.54 -2.04 -12.04
CA GLU A 185 0.22 -1.89 -11.42
C GLU A 185 0.20 -2.61 -10.06
N ALA A 186 -0.42 -2.00 -9.05
CA ALA A 186 -0.62 -2.66 -7.78
C ALA A 186 -1.76 -3.67 -7.95
N HIS A 187 -1.44 -4.94 -8.12
CA HIS A 187 -2.42 -6.03 -8.03
C HIS A 187 -2.81 -6.35 -6.57
N LEU A 188 -2.64 -5.38 -5.67
CA LEU A 188 -3.21 -5.48 -4.34
C LEU A 188 -4.73 -5.44 -4.49
N PRO A 189 -5.47 -6.27 -3.74
CA PRO A 189 -6.92 -6.31 -3.82
C PRO A 189 -7.47 -4.91 -3.52
N SER A 190 -7.79 -4.18 -4.57
CA SER A 190 -8.37 -2.85 -4.50
C SER A 190 -9.72 -3.04 -3.83
N GLN A 191 -9.86 -2.49 -2.63
CA GLN A 191 -11.17 -2.13 -2.14
C GLN A 191 -12.12 -3.30 -1.82
N THR A 192 -11.67 -4.35 -1.14
CA THR A 192 -12.53 -4.97 -0.11
C THR A 192 -12.39 -4.18 1.19
N LEU A 193 -12.67 -2.86 1.12
CA LEU A 193 -12.83 -2.00 2.30
C LEU A 193 -14.10 -2.37 3.10
N GLU A 194 -14.94 -3.13 2.43
CA GLU A 194 -15.95 -3.99 3.03
C GLU A 194 -15.26 -5.28 3.50
N GLN A 195 -14.33 -5.13 4.45
CA GLN A 195 -13.84 -6.21 5.31
C GLN A 195 -14.94 -6.55 6.32
N GLY A 196 -16.13 -6.83 5.82
CA GLY A 196 -17.22 -7.38 6.59
C GLY A 196 -16.94 -8.84 6.91
N LEU A 197 -17.65 -9.34 7.92
CA LEU A 197 -17.68 -10.75 8.27
C LEU A 197 -17.89 -11.63 7.03
N ASP A 198 -17.01 -12.61 6.85
CA ASP A 198 -17.12 -13.59 5.78
C ASP A 198 -18.38 -14.44 6.00
N VAL A 199 -19.13 -14.70 4.91
CA VAL A 199 -20.33 -15.55 4.94
C VAL A 199 -20.03 -16.91 5.57
N LEU A 200 -18.85 -17.49 5.35
CA LEU A 200 -18.46 -18.75 5.98
C LEU A 200 -18.35 -18.67 7.51
N GLU A 201 -17.83 -17.56 8.03
CA GLU A 201 -17.73 -17.34 9.47
C GLU A 201 -19.11 -17.13 10.10
N ILE A 202 -19.99 -16.40 9.40
CA ILE A 202 -21.40 -16.26 9.77
C ILE A 202 -22.08 -17.63 9.81
N MET A 203 -21.85 -18.48 8.80
CA MET A 203 -22.45 -19.81 8.74
C MET A 203 -21.96 -20.74 9.85
N ARG A 204 -20.66 -20.71 10.19
CA ARG A 204 -20.11 -21.47 11.32
C ARG A 204 -20.76 -21.06 12.64
N ASN A 205 -21.03 -19.77 12.82
CA ASN A 205 -21.58 -19.19 14.04
C ASN A 205 -23.01 -18.65 13.87
N ILE A 206 -23.84 -19.34 13.08
CA ILE A 206 -25.19 -18.85 12.72
C ILE A 206 -26.08 -18.55 13.94
N HIS A 207 -25.88 -19.28 15.04
CA HIS A 207 -26.58 -19.07 16.31
C HIS A 207 -26.24 -17.74 16.98
N VAL A 208 -24.96 -17.32 16.92
CA VAL A 208 -24.51 -15.99 17.38
C VAL A 208 -25.07 -14.91 16.46
N PHE A 209 -25.02 -15.15 15.15
CA PHE A 209 -25.53 -14.20 14.15
C PHE A 209 -27.01 -13.86 14.38
N VAL A 210 -27.88 -14.87 14.52
CA VAL A 210 -29.33 -14.67 14.75
C VAL A 210 -29.62 -13.94 16.07
N SER A 211 -28.74 -14.04 17.06
CA SER A 211 -28.93 -13.42 18.37
C SER A 211 -28.43 -11.97 18.43
N ARG A 212 -27.42 -11.63 17.62
CA ARG A 212 -26.71 -10.34 17.68
C ARG A 212 -26.98 -9.42 16.50
N TYR A 213 -27.57 -9.90 15.41
CA TYR A 213 -27.82 -9.10 14.22
C TYR A 213 -29.30 -8.86 14.00
N LEU A 214 -29.65 -7.62 13.65
CA LEU A 214 -30.99 -7.23 13.21
C LEU A 214 -31.00 -6.99 11.71
N TYR A 215 -32.10 -7.39 11.08
CA TYR A 215 -32.30 -7.16 9.66
C TYR A 215 -33.06 -5.86 9.43
N ASN A 216 -32.45 -4.94 8.68
CA ASN A 216 -33.11 -3.76 8.18
C ASN A 216 -33.69 -4.06 6.79
N LEU A 217 -35.00 -4.21 6.73
CA LEU A 217 -35.74 -4.52 5.49
C LEU A 217 -35.55 -3.44 4.42
N ASN A 218 -35.49 -2.15 4.81
CA ASN A 218 -35.44 -1.03 3.87
C ASN A 218 -34.13 -1.00 3.08
N ASN A 219 -33.03 -1.26 3.78
CA ASN A 219 -31.69 -1.20 3.20
C ASN A 219 -31.15 -2.57 2.82
N GLN A 220 -31.88 -3.65 3.11
CA GLN A 220 -31.46 -5.04 2.92
C GLN A 220 -30.08 -5.34 3.56
N ILE A 221 -29.83 -4.76 4.73
CA ILE A 221 -28.59 -4.94 5.50
C ILE A 221 -28.88 -5.58 6.84
N PHE A 222 -27.95 -6.42 7.30
CA PHE A 222 -27.89 -6.84 8.70
C PHE A 222 -26.98 -5.90 9.48
N VAL A 223 -27.40 -5.49 10.67
CA VAL A 223 -26.64 -4.59 11.55
C VAL A 223 -26.46 -5.26 12.91
N GLU A 224 -25.23 -5.24 13.43
CA GLU A 224 -24.92 -5.73 14.77
C GLU A 224 -25.59 -4.86 15.86
N LEU A 225 -26.24 -5.49 16.84
CA LEU A 225 -26.95 -4.82 17.94
C LEU A 225 -26.02 -4.06 18.89
N ALA A 226 -24.90 -4.69 19.26
CA ALA A 226 -23.90 -4.13 20.15
C ALA A 226 -22.55 -4.76 19.81
N SER A 227 -21.55 -3.90 19.62
CA SER A 227 -20.16 -4.32 19.40
C SER A 227 -19.29 -3.79 20.53
N ASN A 228 -18.26 -4.54 20.90
CA ASN A 228 -17.20 -4.04 21.79
C ASN A 228 -16.24 -3.08 21.06
N ASN A 229 -16.35 -3.00 19.73
CA ASN A 229 -15.54 -2.13 18.89
C ASN A 229 -16.21 -0.76 18.71
N LYS A 230 -15.41 0.25 18.33
CA LYS A 230 -15.87 1.61 18.03
C LYS A 230 -16.87 1.67 16.85
N HIS A 231 -16.94 0.62 16.04
CA HIS A 231 -17.80 0.51 14.87
C HIS A 231 -18.68 -0.73 14.97
N LEU A 232 -19.93 -0.62 14.50
CA LEU A 232 -20.85 -1.74 14.36
C LEU A 232 -20.59 -2.47 13.05
N ASN A 233 -20.59 -3.81 13.11
CA ASN A 233 -20.50 -4.60 11.89
C ASN A 233 -21.82 -4.56 11.12
N THR A 234 -21.72 -4.39 9.80
CA THR A 234 -22.87 -4.45 8.89
C THR A 234 -22.61 -5.48 7.80
N ILE A 235 -23.62 -6.28 7.44
CA ILE A 235 -23.54 -7.24 6.34
C ILE A 235 -24.50 -6.81 5.24
N ASN A 236 -23.97 -6.58 4.05
CA ASN A 236 -24.72 -6.20 2.87
C ASN A 236 -24.57 -7.28 1.76
N ILE A 237 -25.21 -7.03 0.62
CA ILE A 237 -25.14 -7.91 -0.55
C ILE A 237 -23.72 -7.95 -1.16
N ARG A 238 -22.92 -6.89 -1.02
CA ARG A 238 -21.55 -6.83 -1.55
C ARG A 238 -20.59 -7.73 -0.76
N HIS A 239 -20.72 -7.82 0.56
CA HIS A 239 -20.01 -8.80 1.40
C HIS A 239 -20.31 -10.23 0.94
N ILE A 240 -21.58 -10.54 0.64
CA ILE A 240 -21.96 -11.86 0.12
C ILE A 240 -21.33 -12.10 -1.26
N ALA A 241 -21.38 -11.10 -2.16
CA ALA A 241 -20.76 -11.20 -3.48
C ALA A 241 -19.24 -11.38 -3.40
N ASN A 242 -18.58 -10.73 -2.43
CA ASN A 242 -17.15 -10.86 -2.18
C ASN A 242 -16.80 -12.27 -1.69
N SER A 243 -17.56 -12.82 -0.74
CA SER A 243 -17.38 -14.22 -0.30
C SER A 243 -17.55 -15.21 -1.46
N ILE A 244 -18.48 -14.97 -2.38
CA ILE A 244 -18.65 -15.81 -3.59
C ILE A 244 -17.46 -15.68 -4.54
N ARG A 245 -16.90 -14.48 -4.69
CA ARG A 245 -15.73 -14.25 -5.53
C ARG A 245 -14.47 -14.92 -4.95
N THR A 246 -14.30 -14.91 -3.62
CA THR A 246 -13.13 -15.49 -2.96
C THR A 246 -13.20 -17.00 -2.82
N HIS A 247 -14.36 -17.55 -2.45
CA HIS A 247 -14.51 -18.98 -2.13
C HIS A 247 -15.21 -19.80 -3.23
N GLY A 248 -15.69 -19.13 -4.27
CA GLY A 248 -16.39 -19.75 -5.41
C GLY A 248 -17.88 -20.04 -5.15
N SER A 249 -18.60 -20.47 -6.18
CA SER A 249 -20.06 -20.71 -6.11
C SER A 249 -20.45 -21.82 -5.10
N GLY A 250 -19.53 -22.72 -4.76
CA GLY A 250 -19.79 -23.86 -3.86
C GLY A 250 -20.22 -23.49 -2.44
N ILE A 251 -19.81 -22.33 -1.92
CA ILE A 251 -20.27 -21.85 -0.61
C ILE A 251 -21.76 -21.51 -0.59
N MET A 252 -22.39 -21.22 -1.73
CA MET A 252 -23.81 -20.88 -1.78
C MET A 252 -24.68 -22.08 -1.39
N ASN A 253 -24.40 -23.26 -1.96
CA ASN A 253 -25.11 -24.50 -1.62
C ASN A 253 -24.94 -24.88 -0.16
N THR A 254 -23.72 -24.76 0.36
CA THR A 254 -23.40 -25.05 1.76
C THR A 254 -24.14 -24.09 2.71
N THR A 255 -24.15 -22.80 2.39
CA THR A 255 -24.84 -21.75 3.16
C THR A 255 -26.36 -21.97 3.21
N VAL A 256 -26.98 -22.29 2.07
CA VAL A 256 -28.42 -22.59 1.99
C VAL A 256 -28.76 -23.83 2.83
N ASN A 257 -27.93 -24.89 2.76
CA ASN A 257 -28.14 -26.10 3.54
C ASN A 257 -28.02 -25.86 5.06
N PHE A 258 -26.98 -25.14 5.50
CA PHE A 258 -26.82 -24.79 6.92
C PHE A 258 -27.99 -23.93 7.45
N THR A 259 -28.41 -22.94 6.65
CA THR A 259 -29.55 -22.08 7.01
C THR A 259 -30.84 -22.90 7.11
N TYR A 260 -31.09 -23.80 6.16
CA TYR A 260 -32.25 -24.68 6.19
C TYR A 260 -32.25 -25.60 7.41
N GLN A 261 -31.11 -26.23 7.74
CA GLN A 261 -30.98 -27.08 8.92
C GLN A 261 -31.23 -26.32 10.22
N PHE A 262 -30.71 -25.09 10.32
CA PHE A 262 -30.93 -24.23 11.48
C PHE A 262 -32.41 -23.83 11.62
N LEU A 263 -33.04 -23.38 10.54
CA LEU A 263 -34.46 -23.03 10.51
C LEU A 263 -35.32 -24.23 10.88
N ARG A 264 -35.04 -25.42 10.33
CA ARG A 264 -35.78 -26.65 10.67
C ARG A 264 -35.74 -26.95 12.17
N LYS A 265 -34.58 -26.81 12.82
CA LYS A 265 -34.46 -26.98 14.29
C LYS A 265 -35.29 -25.95 15.05
N LYS A 266 -35.23 -24.67 14.65
CA LYS A 266 -36.00 -23.59 15.29
C LYS A 266 -37.51 -23.74 15.08
N PHE A 267 -37.95 -24.10 13.88
CA PHE A 267 -39.36 -24.38 13.57
C PHE A 267 -39.89 -25.66 14.21
N PHE A 268 -39.04 -26.57 14.68
CA PHE A 268 -39.49 -27.70 15.49
C PHE A 268 -39.75 -27.28 16.96
N ILE A 269 -38.90 -26.38 17.49
CA ILE A 269 -39.04 -25.86 18.85
C ILE A 269 -40.21 -24.87 18.96
N PHE A 270 -40.43 -24.05 17.92
CA PHE A 270 -41.42 -22.97 17.96
C PHE A 270 -42.87 -23.43 18.20
N PRO A 271 -43.41 -24.44 17.49
CA PRO A 271 -44.74 -24.98 17.77
C PRO A 271 -44.83 -25.58 19.17
N SER A 272 -43.79 -26.29 19.61
CA SER A 272 -43.71 -26.86 20.96
C SER A 272 -43.83 -25.75 22.01
N PHE A 273 -43.10 -24.63 21.84
CA PHE A 273 -43.20 -23.43 22.68
C PHE A 273 -44.58 -22.74 22.59
N CYS A 274 -45.17 -22.62 21.40
CA CYS A 274 -46.53 -22.09 21.24
C CYS A 274 -47.62 -23.03 21.80
N THR A 275 -47.31 -24.31 22.01
CA THR A 275 -48.23 -25.31 22.57
C THR A 275 -48.09 -25.52 24.08
N THR A 276 -47.04 -24.99 24.73
CA THR A 276 -46.95 -25.07 26.18
C THR A 276 -48.15 -24.36 26.82
N SER A 277 -48.84 -25.07 27.71
CA SER A 277 -50.05 -24.58 28.39
C SER A 277 -49.80 -23.27 29.14
N THR A 278 -48.60 -23.07 29.66
CA THR A 278 -48.18 -21.88 30.41
C THR A 278 -48.15 -20.62 29.53
N SER A 279 -47.55 -20.67 28.34
CA SER A 279 -47.44 -19.51 27.45
C SER A 279 -48.82 -19.06 26.91
N ARG A 280 -49.69 -20.02 26.56
CA ARG A 280 -51.09 -19.72 26.16
C ARG A 280 -51.93 -19.18 27.30
N GLN A 281 -51.78 -19.72 28.51
CA GLN A 281 -52.50 -19.23 29.69
C GLN A 281 -52.07 -17.81 30.06
N ASP A 282 -50.77 -17.51 30.00
CA ASP A 282 -50.27 -16.16 30.25
C ASP A 282 -50.76 -15.18 29.18
N LEU A 283 -50.64 -15.51 27.89
CA LEU A 283 -51.17 -14.69 26.80
C LEU A 283 -52.68 -14.44 26.95
N SER A 284 -53.46 -15.47 27.25
CA SER A 284 -54.91 -15.38 27.46
C SER A 284 -55.26 -14.51 28.67
N ARG A 285 -54.51 -14.63 29.78
CA ARG A 285 -54.68 -13.78 30.97
C ARG A 285 -54.33 -12.32 30.69
N THR A 286 -53.24 -12.04 29.97
CA THR A 286 -52.91 -10.67 29.52
C THR A 286 -53.95 -10.11 28.55
N PHE A 287 -54.50 -10.93 27.65
CA PHE A 287 -55.53 -10.50 26.70
C PHE A 287 -56.85 -10.15 27.41
N VAL A 288 -57.32 -11.01 28.33
CA VAL A 288 -58.55 -10.76 29.10
C VAL A 288 -58.39 -9.54 30.01
N SER A 289 -57.24 -9.37 30.64
CA SER A 289 -56.99 -8.19 31.47
C SER A 289 -56.82 -6.91 30.66
N SER A 290 -56.18 -6.93 29.50
CA SER A 290 -56.10 -5.81 28.57
C SER A 290 -57.49 -5.34 28.09
N LYS A 291 -58.41 -6.28 27.82
CA LYS A 291 -59.80 -5.96 27.49
C LYS A 291 -60.55 -5.30 28.65
N LYS A 292 -60.33 -5.73 29.90
CA LYS A 292 -60.96 -5.15 31.09
C LYS A 292 -60.44 -3.75 31.44
N THR A 293 -59.16 -3.48 31.17
CA THR A 293 -58.52 -2.19 31.49
C THR A 293 -58.62 -1.18 30.34
N LYS A 294 -59.11 -1.59 29.16
CA LYS A 294 -59.24 -0.77 27.95
C LYS A 294 -60.17 0.44 28.11
N GLU A 295 -61.20 0.33 28.95
CA GLU A 295 -62.14 1.42 29.23
C GLU A 295 -61.61 2.43 30.26
N GLN A 296 -60.70 2.00 31.15
CA GLN A 296 -60.18 2.85 32.25
C GLN A 296 -58.84 3.51 31.92
N SER A 297 -58.10 2.99 30.94
CA SER A 297 -56.76 3.44 30.61
C SER A 297 -56.66 3.82 29.14
N ASP A 298 -57.49 4.76 28.67
CA ASP A 298 -57.36 5.52 27.41
C ASP A 298 -56.61 4.80 26.25
N GLN A 299 -56.99 3.53 26.01
CA GLN A 299 -56.33 2.56 25.11
C GLN A 299 -54.82 2.28 25.31
N LYS A 300 -54.17 2.76 26.37
CA LYS A 300 -52.75 2.55 26.67
C LYS A 300 -52.55 1.29 27.53
N TYR A 301 -51.57 0.47 27.13
CA TYR A 301 -51.21 -0.73 27.87
C TYR A 301 -50.28 -0.36 29.06
N PRO A 302 -50.56 -0.80 30.30
CA PRO A 302 -49.74 -0.47 31.46
C PRO A 302 -48.30 -1.00 31.35
N PHE A 303 -47.31 -0.12 31.50
CA PHE A 303 -45.89 -0.43 31.33
C PHE A 303 -45.36 -1.50 32.32
N GLU A 304 -45.72 -1.38 33.61
CA GLU A 304 -45.28 -2.34 34.64
C GLU A 304 -45.74 -3.79 34.37
N ARG A 305 -46.87 -3.93 33.68
CA ARG A 305 -47.42 -5.25 33.33
C ARG A 305 -46.74 -5.84 32.10
N ALA A 306 -46.34 -5.00 31.15
CA ALA A 306 -45.51 -5.41 30.02
C ALA A 306 -44.14 -5.90 30.51
N GLU A 307 -43.56 -5.23 31.50
CA GLU A 307 -42.28 -5.63 32.08
C GLU A 307 -42.38 -6.97 32.85
N LYS A 308 -43.43 -7.18 33.64
CA LYS A 308 -43.69 -8.46 34.31
C LYS A 308 -43.91 -9.61 33.31
N PHE A 309 -44.62 -9.35 32.21
CA PHE A 309 -44.82 -10.33 31.15
C PHE A 309 -43.50 -10.68 30.43
N ASN A 310 -42.67 -9.68 30.09
CA ASN A 310 -41.35 -9.92 29.50
C ASN A 310 -40.41 -10.69 30.44
N LYS A 311 -40.45 -10.41 31.75
CA LYS A 311 -39.70 -11.18 32.76
C LYS A 311 -40.20 -12.63 32.87
N GLY A 312 -41.51 -12.87 32.75
CA GLY A 312 -42.10 -14.21 32.73
C GLY A 312 -41.71 -15.02 31.50
N ILE A 313 -41.69 -14.40 30.32
CA ILE A 313 -41.27 -15.06 29.06
C ILE A 313 -39.78 -15.37 29.06
N ARG A 314 -38.93 -14.46 29.55
CA ARG A 314 -37.47 -14.70 29.64
C ARG A 314 -37.07 -15.87 30.53
N ASN A 315 -37.93 -16.27 31.48
CA ASN A 315 -37.69 -17.43 32.35
C ASN A 315 -38.08 -18.77 31.70
N LEU A 316 -38.63 -18.75 30.48
CA LEU A 316 -39.07 -19.94 29.72
C LEU A 316 -38.18 -20.25 28.50
N ASP A 317 -37.23 -19.37 28.16
CA ASP A 317 -36.17 -19.57 27.16
C ASP A 317 -34.94 -20.26 27.77
#